data_AF-A0A520HNY4-F1
#
_entry.id   AF-A0A520HNY4-F1
#
_cell.length_a   1.000
_cell.length_b   1.000
_cell.length_c   1.000
_cell.angle_alpha   90.00
_cell.angle_beta   90.00
_cell.angle_gamma   90.00
#
_symmetry.space_group_name_H-M   'P 1'
#
loop_
_entity.id
_entity.type
_entity.pdbx_description
1 polymer ?
#
loop_
_entity_poly.entity_id
_entity_poly.type
_entity_poly.pdbx_seq_one_letter_code
_entity_poly.pdbx_strand_id
1 'polypeptide(L)'
;MHRRDFLAASGLALGSGVLPTFLGRAIAAEELVSTIDVAVKKRLADAALNAARSAGASYCDVRVGRYLRQFVITREKNVENVVSTESTGVGVRVIADGAWGFSASNEMTVDAVANAAKLATAIAKANAKSQTAPVQLAPTPGVGEVSWRTPVKKNAMAVPLKEKVDLLLGVNA
;
A
#
# COMPACT_ATOMS: atom_id res chain seq x y z
N MET A 1 -46.49 -13.79 -5.02
CA MET A 1 -45.01 -13.76 -4.94
C MET A 1 -44.63 -14.17 -3.52
N HIS A 2 -43.97 -15.31 -3.33
CA HIS A 2 -43.68 -15.83 -1.98
C HIS A 2 -42.58 -15.01 -1.31
N ARG A 3 -42.75 -14.72 -0.02
CA ARG A 3 -41.77 -13.99 0.81
C ARG A 3 -40.34 -14.53 0.69
N ARG A 4 -40.18 -15.85 0.49
CA ARG A 4 -38.89 -16.51 0.28
C ARG A 4 -38.24 -16.10 -1.04
N ASP A 5 -39.01 -16.01 -2.11
CA ASP A 5 -38.50 -15.64 -3.44
C ASP A 5 -38.12 -14.15 -3.48
N PHE A 6 -38.89 -13.30 -2.80
CA PHE A 6 -38.57 -11.88 -2.66
C PHE A 6 -37.28 -11.66 -1.87
N LEU A 7 -37.07 -12.38 -0.76
CA LEU A 7 -35.84 -12.28 0.04
C LEU A 7 -34.62 -12.86 -0.68
N ALA A 8 -34.79 -13.95 -1.44
CA ALA A 8 -33.72 -14.50 -2.27
C ALA A 8 -33.31 -13.54 -3.41
N ALA A 9 -34.28 -12.91 -4.06
CA ALA A 9 -34.05 -11.94 -5.13
C ALA A 9 -33.44 -10.62 -4.64
N SER A 10 -33.83 -10.14 -3.45
CA SER A 10 -33.28 -8.91 -2.85
C SER A 10 -31.91 -9.10 -2.20
N GLY A 11 -31.57 -10.31 -1.74
CA GLY A 11 -30.24 -10.64 -1.23
C GLY A 11 -29.15 -10.64 -2.32
N LEU A 12 -29.48 -11.07 -3.54
CA LEU A 12 -28.55 -11.09 -4.67
C LEU A 12 -28.17 -9.69 -5.19
N ALA A 13 -29.04 -8.69 -4.99
CA ALA A 13 -28.80 -7.33 -5.48
C ALA A 13 -27.85 -6.52 -4.57
N LEU A 14 -27.68 -6.90 -3.31
CA LEU A 14 -26.76 -6.25 -2.35
C LEU A 14 -25.42 -6.99 -2.19
N GLY A 15 -25.29 -8.19 -2.76
CA GLY A 15 -24.08 -9.03 -2.67
C GLY A 15 -22.91 -8.56 -3.53
N SER A 16 -23.15 -7.73 -4.55
CA SER A 16 -22.11 -6.99 -5.26
C SER A 16 -21.73 -5.75 -4.47
N GLY A 17 -21.29 -5.96 -3.22
CA GLY A 17 -20.78 -4.91 -2.36
C GLY A 17 -19.71 -4.13 -3.11
N VAL A 18 -20.01 -2.87 -3.41
CA VAL A 18 -19.00 -1.87 -3.73
C VAL A 18 -18.10 -1.84 -2.51
N LEU A 19 -16.98 -2.56 -2.58
CA LEU A 19 -16.00 -2.55 -1.51
C LEU A 19 -15.62 -1.09 -1.29
N PRO A 20 -15.70 -0.59 -0.05
CA PRO A 20 -15.28 0.77 0.22
C PRO A 20 -13.87 0.96 -0.31
N THR A 21 -13.68 1.94 -1.20
CA THR A 21 -12.40 2.16 -1.91
C THR A 21 -11.23 2.43 -0.95
N PHE A 22 -11.52 2.80 0.30
CA PHE A 22 -10.52 2.96 1.37
C PHE A 22 -9.94 1.63 1.89
N LEU A 23 -10.59 0.47 1.67
CA LEU A 23 -10.06 -0.85 2.04
C LEU A 23 -9.09 -1.44 1.01
N GLY A 24 -8.96 -0.79 -0.16
CA GLY A 24 -8.18 -1.22 -1.30
C GLY A 24 -9.06 -1.72 -2.46
N ARG A 25 -8.42 -2.07 -3.57
CA ARG A 25 -9.07 -2.63 -4.76
C ARG A 25 -9.19 -4.14 -4.60
N ALA A 26 -10.33 -4.72 -4.98
CA ALA A 26 -10.46 -6.17 -5.07
C ALA A 26 -9.51 -6.73 -6.12
N ILE A 27 -8.90 -7.86 -5.82
CA ILE A 27 -7.99 -8.57 -6.73
C ILE A 27 -8.29 -10.06 -6.74
N ALA A 28 -7.86 -10.74 -7.80
CA ALA A 28 -7.87 -12.20 -7.87
C ALA A 28 -6.94 -12.80 -6.79
N ALA A 29 -7.21 -14.03 -6.34
CA ALA A 29 -6.43 -14.66 -5.27
C ALA A 29 -4.98 -14.93 -5.70
N GLU A 30 -4.77 -15.19 -6.99
CA GLU A 30 -3.47 -15.44 -7.62
C GLU A 30 -2.56 -14.20 -7.54
N GLU A 31 -3.13 -13.01 -7.48
CA GLU A 31 -2.37 -11.75 -7.34
C GLU A 31 -1.75 -11.57 -5.95
N LEU A 32 -2.20 -12.34 -4.94
CA LEU A 32 -1.64 -12.27 -3.58
C LEU A 32 -0.18 -12.74 -3.48
N VAL A 33 0.32 -13.41 -4.52
CA VAL A 33 1.71 -13.90 -4.59
C VAL A 33 2.56 -13.21 -5.65
N SER A 34 1.98 -12.30 -6.43
CA SER A 34 2.72 -11.54 -7.44
C SER A 34 3.42 -10.33 -6.83
N THR A 35 4.35 -9.73 -7.58
CA THR A 35 5.12 -8.55 -7.13
C THR A 35 5.15 -7.47 -8.21
N ILE A 36 5.29 -6.20 -7.82
CA ILE A 36 5.55 -5.12 -8.77
C ILE A 36 6.96 -5.28 -9.36
N ASP A 37 7.04 -5.20 -10.69
CA ASP A 37 8.28 -5.14 -11.45
C ASP A 37 9.24 -4.07 -10.87
N VAL A 38 10.50 -4.45 -10.72
CA VAL A 38 11.57 -3.56 -10.26
C VAL A 38 11.73 -2.36 -11.18
N ALA A 39 11.60 -2.52 -12.49
CA ALA A 39 11.72 -1.43 -13.46
C ALA A 39 10.64 -0.34 -13.26
N VAL A 40 9.41 -0.75 -12.94
CA VAL A 40 8.33 0.19 -12.62
C VAL A 40 8.65 0.96 -11.33
N LYS A 41 9.11 0.26 -10.28
CA LYS A 41 9.50 0.89 -9.01
C LYS A 41 10.64 1.89 -9.21
N LYS A 42 11.68 1.52 -9.97
CA LYS A 42 12.82 2.39 -10.28
C LYS A 42 12.37 3.66 -11.01
N ARG A 43 11.58 3.53 -12.08
CA ARG A 43 11.06 4.67 -12.84
C ARG A 43 10.31 5.68 -11.97
N LEU A 44 9.45 5.20 -11.07
CA LEU A 44 8.71 6.06 -10.13
C LEU A 44 9.64 6.69 -9.09
N ALA A 45 10.59 5.92 -8.56
CA ALA A 45 11.59 6.44 -7.62
C ALA A 45 12.45 7.53 -8.24
N ASP A 46 12.97 7.31 -9.46
CA ASP A 46 13.79 8.28 -10.19
C ASP A 46 13.03 9.58 -10.45
N ALA A 47 11.75 9.49 -10.81
CA ALA A 47 10.89 10.65 -11.00
C ALA A 47 10.77 11.51 -9.73
N ALA A 48 10.49 10.88 -8.58
CA ALA A 48 10.41 11.60 -7.30
C ALA A 48 11.77 12.15 -6.85
N LEU A 49 12.85 11.38 -6.97
CA LEU A 49 14.20 11.80 -6.59
C LEU A 49 14.65 13.02 -7.41
N ASN A 50 14.45 12.99 -8.73
CA ASN A 50 14.76 14.11 -9.62
C ASN A 50 13.89 15.34 -9.32
N ALA A 51 12.59 15.16 -9.13
CA ALA A 51 11.68 16.27 -8.83
C ALA A 51 12.00 16.92 -7.47
N ALA A 52 12.28 16.15 -6.42
CA ALA A 52 12.67 16.65 -5.11
C ALA A 52 14.01 17.41 -5.18
N ARG A 53 15.02 16.84 -5.85
CA ARG A 53 16.33 17.48 -6.04
C ARG A 53 16.17 18.83 -6.76
N SER A 54 15.44 18.87 -7.87
CA SER A 54 15.19 20.10 -8.63
C SER A 54 14.37 21.14 -7.84
N ALA A 55 13.55 20.70 -6.88
CA ALA A 55 12.81 21.59 -5.97
C ALA A 55 13.65 22.10 -4.79
N GLY A 56 14.90 21.64 -4.64
CA GLY A 56 15.85 22.09 -3.62
C GLY A 56 15.87 21.24 -2.35
N ALA A 57 15.43 19.98 -2.41
CA ALA A 57 15.62 19.05 -1.30
C ALA A 57 17.10 18.62 -1.19
N SER A 58 17.65 18.65 0.02
CA SER A 58 19.00 18.13 0.33
C SER A 58 19.01 16.60 0.51
N TYR A 59 17.85 16.02 0.81
CA TYR A 59 17.65 14.57 0.93
C TYR A 59 16.25 14.20 0.46
N CYS A 60 16.12 13.01 -0.14
CA CYS A 60 14.85 12.44 -0.57
C CYS A 60 14.89 10.92 -0.39
N ASP A 61 13.86 10.35 0.24
CA ASP A 61 13.58 8.92 0.19
C ASP A 61 12.19 8.66 -0.39
N VAL A 62 12.11 7.59 -1.20
CA VAL A 62 10.90 7.20 -1.92
C VAL A 62 10.56 5.76 -1.57
N ARG A 63 9.33 5.53 -1.11
CA ARG A 63 8.80 4.20 -0.80
C ARG A 63 7.69 3.85 -1.76
N VAL A 64 7.95 2.93 -2.67
CA VAL A 64 6.94 2.35 -3.57
C VAL A 64 6.40 1.08 -2.94
N GLY A 65 5.14 1.10 -2.52
CA GLY A 65 4.50 0.03 -1.77
C GLY A 65 3.38 -0.65 -2.54
N ARG A 66 3.26 -1.96 -2.33
CA ARG A 66 2.09 -2.78 -2.65
C ARG A 66 1.72 -3.56 -1.41
N TYR A 67 0.49 -3.40 -0.95
CA TYR A 67 -0.04 -4.05 0.23
C TYR A 67 -1.14 -5.01 -0.21
N LEU A 68 -0.92 -6.29 0.03
CA LEU A 68 -1.83 -7.37 -0.32
C LEU A 68 -2.47 -7.88 0.97
N ARG A 69 -3.79 -8.03 0.96
CA ARG A 69 -4.57 -8.52 2.11
C ARG A 69 -5.56 -9.57 1.64
N GLN A 70 -5.76 -10.59 2.46
CA GLN A 70 -6.85 -11.54 2.30
C GLN A 70 -7.66 -11.56 3.59
N PHE A 71 -8.96 -11.33 3.45
CA PHE A 71 -9.93 -11.43 4.53
C PHE A 71 -10.74 -12.71 4.31
N VAL A 72 -10.72 -13.60 5.29
CA VAL A 72 -11.57 -14.79 5.35
C VAL A 72 -12.37 -14.68 6.64
N ILE A 73 -13.69 -14.54 6.52
CA ILE A 73 -14.59 -14.29 7.65
C ILE A 73 -15.54 -15.47 7.75
N THR A 74 -15.56 -16.10 8.92
CA THR A 74 -16.47 -17.21 9.25
C THR A 74 -17.29 -16.87 10.48
N ARG A 75 -18.49 -17.42 10.57
CA ARG A 75 -19.36 -17.33 11.75
C ARG A 75 -20.06 -18.67 11.94
N GLU A 76 -19.99 -19.21 13.14
CA GLU A 76 -20.51 -20.56 13.44
C GLU A 76 -19.97 -21.57 12.40
N LYS A 77 -20.85 -22.23 11.65
CA LYS A 77 -20.51 -23.22 10.62
C LYS A 77 -20.46 -22.62 9.19
N ASN A 78 -20.58 -21.30 9.05
CA ASN A 78 -20.69 -20.64 7.75
C ASN A 78 -19.45 -19.79 7.42
N VAL A 79 -19.14 -19.75 6.12
CA VAL A 79 -18.21 -18.77 5.55
C VAL A 79 -19.04 -17.56 5.12
N GLU A 80 -18.80 -16.42 5.74
CA GLU A 80 -19.54 -15.18 5.50
C GLU A 80 -18.93 -14.38 4.35
N ASN A 81 -17.61 -14.34 4.26
CA ASN A 81 -16.92 -13.56 3.24
C ASN A 81 -15.51 -14.09 2.96
N VAL A 82 -15.10 -14.03 1.69
CA VAL A 82 -13.72 -14.19 1.26
C VAL A 82 -13.40 -13.09 0.26
N VAL A 83 -12.47 -12.21 0.63
CA VAL A 83 -12.06 -11.11 -0.25
C VAL A 83 -10.56 -10.89 -0.18
N SER A 84 -9.95 -10.71 -1.35
CA SER A 84 -8.55 -10.33 -1.48
C SER A 84 -8.49 -8.88 -1.96
N THR A 85 -7.68 -8.05 -1.29
CA THR A 85 -7.53 -6.64 -1.64
C THR A 85 -6.08 -6.23 -1.83
N GLU A 86 -5.90 -5.21 -2.66
CA GLU A 86 -4.64 -4.57 -2.95
C GLU A 86 -4.72 -3.06 -2.64
N SER A 87 -3.65 -2.52 -2.09
CA SER A 87 -3.41 -1.08 -2.04
C SER A 87 -1.99 -0.78 -2.52
N THR A 88 -1.85 0.12 -3.48
CA THR A 88 -0.56 0.58 -4.01
C THR A 88 -0.39 2.07 -3.78
N GLY A 89 0.85 2.50 -3.65
CA GLY A 89 1.16 3.91 -3.61
C GLY A 89 2.65 4.20 -3.47
N VAL A 90 2.96 5.49 -3.55
CA VAL A 90 4.30 6.02 -3.39
C VAL A 90 4.29 7.06 -2.29
N GLY A 91 5.10 6.85 -1.25
CA GLY A 91 5.39 7.85 -0.23
C GLY A 91 6.73 8.50 -0.51
N VAL A 92 6.79 9.84 -0.46
CA VAL A 92 8.00 10.63 -0.65
C VAL A 92 8.26 11.44 0.60
N ARG A 93 9.45 11.27 1.19
CA ARG A 93 9.90 12.05 2.34
C ARG A 93 11.17 12.79 1.97
N VAL A 94 11.24 14.07 2.33
CA VAL A 94 12.36 14.95 1.95
C VAL A 94 12.86 15.77 3.12
N ILE A 95 14.12 16.18 3.05
CA ILE A 95 14.64 17.28 3.85
C ILE A 95 14.89 18.46 2.91
N ALA A 96 14.34 19.63 3.26
CA ALA A 96 14.64 20.90 2.59
C ALA A 96 14.76 22.00 3.65
N ASP A 97 15.74 22.88 3.49
CA ASP A 97 16.06 23.96 4.45
C ASP A 97 16.19 23.44 5.90
N GLY A 98 16.72 22.22 6.05
CA GLY A 98 16.91 21.55 7.32
C GLY A 98 15.67 20.88 7.90
N ALA A 99 14.47 21.00 7.32
CA ALA A 99 13.23 20.44 7.88
C ALA A 99 12.64 19.29 7.08
N TRP A 100 11.84 18.46 7.74
CA TRP A 100 11.13 17.35 7.11
C TRP A 100 9.87 17.80 6.38
N GLY A 101 9.62 17.16 5.24
CA GLY A 101 8.35 17.19 4.53
C GLY A 101 7.99 15.81 4.00
N PHE A 102 6.69 15.55 3.88
CA PHE A 102 6.17 14.28 3.42
C PHE A 102 4.93 14.49 2.55
N SER A 103 4.80 13.67 1.52
CA SER A 103 3.60 13.56 0.70
C SER A 103 3.51 12.15 0.13
N ALA A 104 2.31 11.71 -0.23
CA ALA A 104 2.08 10.41 -0.83
C ALA A 104 1.02 10.48 -1.92
N SER A 105 1.08 9.54 -2.86
CA SER A 105 0.06 9.33 -3.88
C SER A 105 -0.25 7.85 -4.03
N ASN A 106 -1.52 7.52 -4.26
CA ASN A 106 -1.95 6.18 -4.69
C ASN A 106 -1.96 6.03 -6.23
N GLU A 107 -1.71 7.12 -6.96
CA GLU A 107 -1.55 7.11 -8.42
C GLU A 107 -0.13 6.73 -8.79
N MET A 108 0.02 5.60 -9.45
CA MET A 108 1.32 4.99 -9.80
C MET A 108 1.87 5.55 -11.13
N THR A 109 1.84 6.87 -11.32
CA THR A 109 2.32 7.57 -12.53
C THR A 109 3.52 8.45 -12.21
N VAL A 110 4.37 8.70 -13.21
CA VAL A 110 5.55 9.56 -13.09
C VAL A 110 5.16 10.97 -12.63
N ASP A 111 4.10 11.54 -13.20
CA ASP A 111 3.66 12.90 -12.89
C ASP A 111 3.09 13.03 -11.47
N ALA A 112 2.24 12.08 -11.04
CA ALA A 112 1.67 12.10 -9.70
C ALA A 112 2.77 11.98 -8.63
N VAL A 113 3.77 11.12 -8.87
CA VAL A 113 4.90 10.92 -7.96
C VAL A 113 5.84 12.13 -7.94
N ALA A 114 6.10 12.74 -9.09
CA ALA A 114 6.86 13.99 -9.16
C ALA A 114 6.14 15.14 -8.44
N ASN A 115 4.82 15.23 -8.56
CA ASN A 115 4.01 16.23 -7.86
C ASN A 115 4.00 16.01 -6.34
N ALA A 116 3.90 14.76 -5.88
CA ALA A 116 4.04 14.41 -4.47
C ALA A 116 5.42 14.85 -3.94
N ALA A 117 6.50 14.62 -4.69
CA ALA A 117 7.85 15.05 -4.30
C ALA A 117 7.99 16.58 -4.20
N LYS A 118 7.42 17.33 -5.16
CA LYS A 118 7.39 18.80 -5.11
C LYS A 118 6.60 19.31 -3.91
N LEU A 119 5.44 18.71 -3.63
CA LEU A 119 4.60 19.06 -2.49
C LEU A 119 5.31 18.75 -1.16
N ALA A 120 5.93 17.57 -1.03
CA ALA A 120 6.74 17.23 0.14
C ALA A 120 7.85 18.27 0.37
N THR A 121 8.49 18.75 -0.69
CA THR A 121 9.54 19.78 -0.62
C THR A 121 8.98 21.13 -0.18
N ALA A 122 7.82 21.54 -0.70
CA ALA A 122 7.15 22.76 -0.26
C ALA A 122 6.76 22.70 1.23
N ILE A 123 6.25 21.55 1.69
CA ILE A 123 5.92 21.30 3.10
C ILE A 123 7.18 21.41 3.97
N ALA A 124 8.29 20.81 3.55
CA ALA A 124 9.56 20.90 4.27
C ALA A 124 10.02 22.36 4.45
N LYS A 125 10.01 23.16 3.36
CA LYS A 125 10.39 24.58 3.42
C LYS A 125 9.44 25.41 4.29
N ALA A 126 8.14 25.08 4.31
CA ALA A 126 7.20 25.72 5.21
C ALA A 126 7.51 25.41 6.68
N ASN A 127 7.80 24.13 6.99
CA ASN A 127 8.15 23.67 8.33
C ASN A 127 9.48 24.25 8.84
N ALA A 128 10.44 24.51 7.94
CA ALA A 128 11.74 25.09 8.29
C ALA A 128 11.63 26.41 9.06
N LYS A 129 10.57 27.19 8.84
CA LYS A 129 10.34 28.49 9.51
C LYS A 129 10.12 28.37 11.02
N SER A 130 9.60 27.23 11.49
CA SER A 130 9.29 26.99 12.90
C SER A 130 10.23 25.98 13.56
N GLN A 131 11.21 25.47 12.81
CA GLN A 131 12.12 24.46 13.31
C GLN A 131 13.25 25.10 14.13
N THR A 132 13.54 24.52 15.30
CA THR A 132 14.54 25.06 16.23
C THR A 132 15.97 24.61 15.91
N ALA A 133 16.15 23.45 15.27
CA ALA A 133 17.44 22.92 14.87
C ALA A 133 17.31 22.11 13.57
N PRO A 134 18.27 22.17 12.63
CA PRO A 134 18.21 21.43 11.38
C PRO A 134 18.29 19.91 11.61
N VAL A 135 17.59 19.14 10.77
CA VAL A 135 17.70 17.68 10.72
C VAL A 135 19.08 17.31 10.18
N GLN A 136 19.80 16.49 10.95
CA GLN A 136 21.09 15.92 10.55
C GLN A 136 20.98 14.41 10.53
N LEU A 137 21.24 13.81 9.36
CA LEU A 137 21.29 12.35 9.22
C LEU A 137 22.67 11.84 9.64
N ALA A 138 22.70 10.66 10.26
CA ALA A 138 23.96 10.00 10.56
C ALA A 138 24.72 9.68 9.25
N PRO A 139 26.04 9.91 9.19
CA PRO A 139 26.82 9.57 8.01
C PRO A 139 26.79 8.06 7.81
N THR A 140 26.39 7.63 6.62
CA THR A 140 26.31 6.21 6.25
C THR A 140 26.84 6.05 4.83
N PRO A 141 27.60 4.98 4.55
CA PRO A 141 28.04 4.70 3.19
C PRO A 141 26.83 4.35 2.32
N GLY A 142 26.88 4.75 1.04
CA GLY A 142 25.90 4.30 0.07
C GLY A 142 25.99 2.79 -0.15
N VAL A 143 24.86 2.09 -0.09
CA VAL A 143 24.80 0.62 -0.25
C VAL A 143 24.53 0.16 -1.69
N GLY A 144 24.30 1.10 -2.62
CA GLY A 144 23.95 0.78 -4.01
C GLY A 144 22.61 0.04 -4.12
N GLU A 145 22.48 -0.80 -5.15
CA GLU A 145 21.29 -1.62 -5.35
C GLU A 145 21.38 -2.90 -4.50
N VAL A 146 20.50 -3.01 -3.52
CA VAL A 146 20.41 -4.18 -2.64
C VAL A 146 19.00 -4.74 -2.61
N SER A 147 18.90 -6.05 -2.41
CA SER A 147 17.63 -6.74 -2.19
C SER A 147 17.65 -7.41 -0.83
N TRP A 148 16.62 -7.16 -0.03
CA TRP A 148 16.44 -7.81 1.25
C TRP A 148 14.99 -8.27 1.40
N ARG A 149 14.81 -9.44 2.03
CA ARG A 149 13.51 -10.01 2.35
C ARG A 149 13.54 -10.56 3.76
N THR A 150 12.48 -10.33 4.52
CA THR A 150 12.29 -10.98 5.82
C THR A 150 12.28 -12.50 5.62
N PRO A 151 13.09 -13.26 6.37
CA PRO A 151 13.05 -14.72 6.32
C PRO A 151 11.71 -15.22 6.88
N VAL A 152 10.80 -15.62 5.99
CA VAL A 152 9.49 -16.19 6.36
C VAL A 152 9.54 -17.71 6.23
N LYS A 153 9.11 -18.44 7.27
CA LYS A 153 9.03 -19.92 7.22
C LYS A 153 7.89 -20.42 6.33
N LYS A 154 6.72 -19.78 6.40
CA LYS A 154 5.52 -20.10 5.61
C LYS A 154 4.87 -18.79 5.16
N ASN A 155 4.67 -18.62 3.85
CA ASN A 155 3.95 -17.46 3.32
C ASN A 155 2.43 -17.68 3.47
N ALA A 156 1.78 -16.88 4.32
CA ALA A 156 0.34 -16.97 4.56
C ALA A 156 -0.50 -16.77 3.28
N MET A 157 -0.01 -15.96 2.32
CA MET A 157 -0.73 -15.72 1.07
C MET A 157 -0.72 -16.94 0.14
N ALA A 158 0.33 -17.77 0.19
CA ALA A 158 0.46 -18.97 -0.63
C ALA A 158 -0.29 -20.19 -0.06
N VAL A 159 -0.78 -20.10 1.19
CA VAL A 159 -1.58 -21.18 1.79
C VAL A 159 -2.92 -21.29 1.06
N PRO A 160 -3.34 -22.49 0.63
CA PRO A 160 -4.62 -22.71 -0.02
C PRO A 160 -5.78 -22.14 0.79
N LEU A 161 -6.76 -21.55 0.11
CA LEU A 161 -7.94 -20.97 0.76
C LEU A 161 -8.68 -22.02 1.59
N LYS A 162 -8.78 -23.26 1.10
CA LYS A 162 -9.44 -24.36 1.81
C LYS A 162 -8.83 -24.60 3.20
N GLU A 163 -7.51 -24.67 3.30
CA GLU A 163 -6.83 -24.87 4.60
C GLU A 163 -7.16 -23.73 5.58
N LYS A 164 -7.24 -22.48 5.09
CA LYS A 164 -7.60 -21.32 5.92
C LYS A 164 -9.04 -21.40 6.40
N VAL A 165 -9.97 -21.76 5.52
CA VAL A 165 -11.39 -21.89 5.84
C VAL A 165 -11.63 -23.03 6.83
N ASP A 166 -11.04 -24.20 6.57
CA ASP A 166 -11.16 -25.37 7.45
C ASP A 166 -10.66 -25.03 8.86
N LEU A 167 -9.53 -24.32 8.97
CA LEU A 167 -8.99 -23.86 10.25
C LEU A 167 -9.96 -22.94 10.99
N LEU A 168 -10.50 -21.93 10.31
CA LEU A 168 -11.40 -20.95 10.92
C LEU A 168 -12.72 -21.58 11.37
N LEU A 169 -13.31 -22.47 10.56
CA LEU A 169 -14.52 -23.21 10.93
C LEU A 169 -14.26 -24.17 12.10
N GLY A 170 -13.08 -24.80 12.15
CA GLY A 170 -12.68 -25.67 13.25
C GLY A 170 -12.60 -24.96 14.60
N VAL A 171 -12.31 -23.65 14.62
CA VAL A 171 -12.22 -22.84 15.86
C VAL A 171 -13.59 -22.34 16.35
N ASN A 172 -14.59 -22.24 15.47
CA ASN A 172 -15.94 -21.78 15.84
C ASN A 172 -16.78 -22.84 16.58
N ALA A 173 -16.27 -24.08 16.72
CA ALA A 173 -16.99 -25.24 17.23
C ALA A 173 -17.35 -25.13 18.72
#